data_AF-A0A848EVE5-F1
#
_entry.id   AF-A0A848EVE5-F1
#
_cell.length_a   1.000
_cell.length_b   1.000
_cell.length_c   1.000
_cell.angle_alpha   90.00
_cell.angle_beta   90.00
_cell.angle_gamma   90.00
#
_symmetry.space_group_name_H-M   'P 1'
#
loop_
_entity.id
_entity.type
_entity.pdbx_description
1 polymer ?
#
loop_
_entity_poly.entity_id
_entity_poly.type
_entity_poly.pdbx_seq_one_letter_code
_entity_poly.pdbx_strand_id
1 'polypeptide(L)'
;MGNQYDAVSIIQYVIMPNHVHLVVALQGNKNRSDMSLSQFINLLKGRISRKYGSSLWQRGFYEHVVRNEADLFRIMEYIENNPLQWELDEER
;
A
#
# COMPACT_ATOMS: atom_id res chain seq x y z
N MET A 1 -25.96 -5.47 3.63
CA MET A 1 -25.19 -4.47 2.85
C MET A 1 -23.82 -5.08 2.62
N GLY A 2 -23.54 -5.59 1.41
CA GLY A 2 -22.27 -6.27 1.10
C GLY A 2 -21.17 -5.25 0.87
N ASN A 3 -20.05 -5.40 1.58
CA ASN A 3 -18.94 -4.46 1.53
C ASN A 3 -18.31 -4.51 0.13
N GLN A 4 -18.24 -3.38 -0.57
CA GLN A 4 -17.81 -3.32 -1.97
C GLN A 4 -16.29 -3.46 -2.16
N TYR A 5 -15.57 -3.92 -1.13
CA TYR A 5 -14.10 -3.98 -1.05
C TYR A 5 -13.56 -5.32 -0.54
N ASP A 6 -14.33 -6.42 -0.66
CA ASP A 6 -13.92 -7.73 -0.13
C ASP A 6 -12.57 -8.26 -0.70
N ALA A 7 -12.06 -7.72 -1.80
CA ALA A 7 -10.84 -8.21 -2.45
C ALA A 7 -9.52 -7.67 -1.85
N VAL A 8 -9.53 -6.49 -1.22
CA VAL A 8 -8.30 -5.85 -0.69
C VAL A 8 -8.57 -5.19 0.66
N SER A 9 -7.75 -5.54 1.64
CA SER A 9 -7.77 -4.91 2.97
C SER A 9 -6.45 -4.23 3.27
N ILE A 10 -6.49 -3.05 3.89
CA ILE A 10 -5.30 -2.35 4.38
C ILE A 10 -5.09 -2.79 5.82
N ILE A 11 -3.92 -3.37 6.10
CA ILE A 11 -3.51 -3.81 7.44
C ILE A 11 -2.90 -2.64 8.20
N GLN A 12 -1.96 -1.94 7.57
CA GLN A 12 -1.25 -0.81 8.14
C GLN A 12 -0.81 0.15 7.04
N TYR A 13 -0.64 1.42 7.39
CA TYR A 13 -0.07 2.41 6.47
C TYR A 13 0.67 3.50 7.25
N VAL A 14 1.63 4.11 6.56
CA VAL A 14 2.32 5.34 7.00
C VAL A 14 2.46 6.27 5.81
N ILE A 15 2.22 7.56 6.06
CA ILE A 15 2.35 8.62 5.06
C ILE A 15 3.56 9.47 5.46
N MET A 16 4.52 9.53 4.55
CA MET A 16 5.70 10.38 4.65
C MET A 16 5.52 11.62 3.74
N PRO A 17 6.30 12.70 3.94
CA PRO A 17 6.21 13.88 3.08
C PRO A 17 6.43 13.61 1.58
N ASN A 18 7.23 12.61 1.20
CA ASN A 18 7.52 12.28 -0.21
C ASN A 18 6.92 10.94 -0.69
N HIS A 19 6.56 10.01 0.19
CA HIS A 19 6.07 8.67 -0.18
C HIS A 19 5.08 8.08 0.83
N VAL A 20 4.50 6.92 0.50
CA VAL A 20 3.53 6.22 1.37
C VAL A 20 3.89 4.75 1.42
N HIS A 21 3.92 4.19 2.63
CA HIS A 21 4.00 2.74 2.84
C HIS A 21 2.61 2.17 3.13
N LEU A 22 2.28 1.06 2.47
CA LEU A 22 1.02 0.35 2.64
C LEU A 22 1.31 -1.14 2.86
N VAL A 23 0.76 -1.71 3.93
CA VAL A 23 0.65 -3.16 4.11
C VAL A 23 -0.77 -3.54 3.76
N VAL A 24 -0.93 -4.39 2.74
CA VAL A 24 -2.25 -4.83 2.26
C VAL A 24 -2.35 -6.35 2.22
N ALA A 25 -3.54 -6.85 2.53
CA ALA A 25 -3.89 -8.24 2.28
C ALA A 25 -4.88 -8.32 1.12
N LEU A 26 -4.49 -9.07 0.10
CA LEU A 26 -5.33 -9.42 -1.05
C LEU A 26 -6.07 -10.70 -0.71
N GLN A 27 -7.40 -10.65 -0.68
CA GLN A 27 -8.22 -11.85 -0.51
C GLN A 27 -8.47 -12.46 -1.88
N GLY A 28 -7.85 -13.62 -2.15
CA GLY A 28 -8.13 -14.38 -3.36
C GLY A 28 -9.48 -15.08 -3.25
N ASN A 29 -10.46 -14.68 -4.05
CA ASN A 29 -11.72 -15.40 -4.17
C ASN A 29 -11.67 -16.23 -5.46
N LYS A 30 -11.51 -17.55 -5.31
CA LYS A 30 -11.40 -18.52 -6.42
C LYS A 30 -12.50 -18.42 -7.49
N ASN A 31 -13.63 -17.75 -7.20
CA ASN A 31 -14.78 -17.61 -8.09
C ASN A 31 -15.02 -16.17 -8.63
N ARG A 32 -14.18 -15.19 -8.33
CA ARG A 32 -14.26 -13.83 -8.92
C ARG A 32 -12.93 -13.44 -9.56
N SER A 33 -12.98 -12.55 -10.54
CA SER A 33 -11.79 -11.91 -11.10
C SER A 33 -11.12 -11.11 -9.99
N ASP A 34 -10.14 -11.71 -9.33
CA ASP A 34 -9.41 -11.08 -8.23
C ASP A 34 -8.72 -9.80 -8.74
N MET A 35 -8.85 -8.72 -7.96
CA MET A 35 -8.15 -7.48 -8.23
C MET A 35 -6.66 -7.70 -7.96
N SER A 36 -5.80 -7.48 -8.95
CA SER A 36 -4.36 -7.54 -8.74
C SER A 36 -3.85 -6.34 -7.94
N LEU A 37 -2.69 -6.49 -7.29
CA LEU A 37 -2.03 -5.39 -6.58
C LEU A 37 -1.85 -4.17 -7.50
N SER A 38 -1.37 -4.39 -8.72
CA SER A 38 -1.17 -3.32 -9.70
C SER A 38 -2.47 -2.61 -10.08
N GLN A 39 -3.58 -3.34 -10.22
CA GLN A 39 -4.89 -2.73 -10.47
C GLN A 39 -5.34 -1.87 -9.28
N PHE A 40 -5.18 -2.38 -8.06
CA PHE A 40 -5.50 -1.65 -6.83
C PHE A 40 -4.68 -0.35 -6.73
N ILE A 41 -3.36 -0.41 -6.90
CA ILE A 41 -2.47 0.75 -6.82
C ILE A 41 -2.80 1.77 -7.91
N ASN A 42 -3.07 1.33 -9.14
CA ASN A 42 -3.45 2.24 -10.23
C ASN A 42 -4.77 2.97 -9.94
N LEU A 43 -5.78 2.26 -9.41
CA LEU A 43 -7.05 2.87 -9.01
C LEU A 43 -6.87 3.86 -7.86
N LEU A 44 -6.06 3.51 -6.85
CA LEU A 44 -5.76 4.38 -5.72
C LEU A 44 -5.06 5.67 -6.18
N LYS A 45 -3.95 5.53 -6.92
CA LYS A 45 -3.18 6.66 -7.45
C LYS A 45 -4.05 7.57 -8.32
N GLY A 46 -4.82 6.98 -9.24
CA GLY A 46 -5.70 7.72 -10.14
C GLY A 46 -6.82 8.48 -9.42
N ARG A 47 -7.45 7.89 -8.41
CA ARG A 47 -8.49 8.57 -7.59
C ARG A 47 -7.91 9.76 -6.84
N ILE A 48 -6.73 9.60 -6.24
CA ILE A 48 -6.09 10.67 -5.47
C ILE A 48 -5.64 11.80 -6.42
N SER A 49 -4.94 11.48 -7.52
CA SER A 49 -4.56 12.48 -8.52
C SER A 49 -5.77 13.26 -9.07
N ARG A 50 -6.88 12.58 -9.35
CA ARG A 50 -8.11 13.23 -9.82
C ARG A 50 -8.72 14.17 -8.76
N LYS A 51 -8.70 13.78 -7.50
CA LYS A 51 -9.21 14.61 -6.39
C LYS A 51 -8.42 15.92 -6.26
N TYR A 52 -7.11 15.88 -6.47
CA TYR A 52 -6.23 17.04 -6.36
C TYR A 52 -5.93 17.75 -7.69
N GLY A 53 -6.42 17.22 -8.81
CA GLY A 53 -6.25 17.82 -10.13
C GLY A 53 -4.80 17.83 -10.64
N SER A 54 -3.92 17.00 -10.09
CA SER A 54 -2.49 16.98 -10.43
C SER A 54 -1.91 15.56 -10.42
N SER A 55 -0.81 15.36 -11.13
CA SER A 55 -0.07 14.10 -11.13
C SER A 55 0.84 14.03 -9.92
N LEU A 56 0.33 13.45 -8.82
CA LEU A 56 1.05 13.39 -7.54
C LEU A 56 2.05 12.23 -7.44
N TRP A 57 1.90 11.19 -8.26
CA TRP A 57 2.60 9.93 -8.06
C TRP A 57 3.69 9.68 -9.10
N GLN A 58 4.84 9.18 -8.64
CA GLN A 58 5.82 8.57 -9.54
C GLN A 58 5.27 7.31 -10.23
N ARG A 59 5.84 6.98 -11.40
CA ARG A 59 5.52 5.77 -12.16
C ARG A 59 6.01 4.53 -11.42
N GLY A 60 5.18 3.48 -11.38
CA GLY A 60 5.52 2.24 -10.66
C GLY A 60 5.37 2.36 -9.15
N PHE A 61 5.75 1.32 -8.42
CA PHE A 61 5.79 1.25 -6.97
C PHE A 61 6.73 0.11 -6.56
N TYR A 62 7.30 0.19 -5.36
CA TYR A 62 8.01 -0.92 -4.75
C TYR A 62 7.00 -1.89 -4.13
N GLU A 63 7.25 -3.19 -4.27
CA GLU A 63 6.44 -4.24 -3.65
C GLU A 63 7.33 -5.27 -2.95
N HIS A 64 6.85 -5.76 -1.82
CA HIS A 64 7.44 -6.88 -1.09
C HIS A 64 6.34 -7.87 -0.70
N VAL A 65 6.54 -9.16 -1.03
CA VAL A 65 5.58 -10.21 -0.71
C VAL A 65 5.89 -10.79 0.66
N VAL A 66 4.97 -10.59 1.61
CA VAL A 66 5.04 -11.17 2.95
C VAL A 66 4.87 -12.68 2.87
N ARG A 67 5.90 -13.44 3.30
CA ARG A 67 5.92 -14.90 3.16
C ARG A 67 5.50 -15.67 4.40
N ASN A 68 5.59 -15.04 5.56
CA ASN A 68 5.24 -15.63 6.85
C ASN A 68 4.98 -14.54 7.89
N GLU A 69 4.54 -14.95 9.07
CA GLU A 69 4.16 -14.06 10.15
C GLU A 69 5.33 -13.25 10.72
N ALA A 70 6.53 -13.83 10.83
CA ALA A 70 7.71 -13.11 11.30
C ALA A 70 8.14 -11.99 10.33
N ASP A 71 7.99 -12.23 9.02
CA ASP A 71 8.21 -11.22 7.98
C ASP A 71 7.16 -10.10 8.09
N LEU A 72 5.90 -10.46 8.34
CA LEU A 72 4.83 -9.48 8.56
C LEU A 72 5.16 -8.55 9.73
N PHE A 73 5.50 -9.11 10.89
CA PHE A 73 5.82 -8.32 12.08
C PHE A 73 7.01 -7.39 11.85
N ARG A 74 8.07 -7.87 11.18
CA ARG A 74 9.22 -7.03 10.85
C ARG A 74 8.86 -5.85 9.96
N ILE A 75 8.02 -6.07 8.95
CA ILE A 75 7.57 -5.01 8.03
C ILE A 75 6.68 -4.00 8.76
N MET A 76 5.78 -4.49 9.63
CA MET A 76 4.92 -3.63 10.43
C MET A 76 5.74 -2.75 11.37
N GLU A 77 6.72 -3.34 12.08
CA GLU A 77 7.65 -2.61 12.94
C GLU A 77 8.49 -1.59 12.17
N TYR A 78 9.03 -1.98 11.00
CA TYR A 78 9.77 -1.08 10.13
C TYR A 78 8.95 0.15 9.72
N ILE A 79 7.75 -0.09 9.17
CA ILE A 79 6.87 0.98 8.69
C ILE A 79 6.43 1.89 9.84
N GLU A 80 6.11 1.34 11.01
CA GLU A 80 5.72 2.11 12.20
C GLU A 80 6.85 3.04 12.68
N ASN A 81 8.10 2.60 12.57
CA ASN A 81 9.26 3.39 13.00
C ASN A 81 9.77 4.37 11.93
N ASN A 82 9.40 4.24 10.66
CA ASN A 82 9.86 5.12 9.57
C ASN A 82 9.63 6.62 9.82
N PRO A 83 8.48 7.08 10.35
CA PRO A 83 8.29 8.49 10.67
C PRO A 83 9.34 9.05 11.64
N LEU A 84 9.80 8.22 12.57
CA LEU A 84 10.81 8.60 13.57
C LEU A 84 12.23 8.56 13.01
N GLN A 85 12.47 7.69 12.03
CA GLN A 85 13.76 7.55 11.36
C GLN A 85 13.86 8.39 10.08
N TRP A 86 12.81 9.16 9.75
CA TRP A 86 12.70 9.94 8.53
C TRP A 86 13.86 10.89 8.26
N GLU A 87 14.41 11.53 9.28
CA GLU A 87 15.56 12.44 9.11
C GLU A 87 16.86 11.71 8.73
N LEU A 88 16.92 10.40 8.97
CA LEU A 88 18.07 9.53 8.72
C LEU A 88 17.87 8.64 7.49
N ASP A 89 16.69 8.68 6.87
CA ASP A 89 16.34 7.80 5.75
C ASP A 89 17.06 8.24 4.47
N GLU A 90 17.68 7.27 3.78
CA GLU A 90 18.45 7.47 2.55
C GLU A 90 17.54 7.52 1.30
N GLU A 91 16.24 7.19 1.41
CA GLU A 91 15.25 7.29 0.32
C GLU A 91 14.79 8.74 0.03
N ARG A 92 15.70 9.71 0.15
CA ARG A 92 15.48 11.14 -0.17
C ARG A 92 15.51 11.46 -1.66
#